data_AF-A0A7W3N5Y8-F1
#
_entry.id   AF-A0A7W3N5Y8-F1
#
_cell.length_a   1.000
_cell.length_b   1.000
_cell.length_c   1.000
_cell.angle_alpha   90.00
_cell.angle_beta   90.00
_cell.angle_gamma   90.00
#
_symmetry.space_group_name_H-M   'P 1'
#
loop_
_entity.id
_entity.type
_entity.pdbx_description
1 polymer ?
#
loop_
_entity_poly.entity_id
_entity_poly.type
_entity_poly.pdbx_seq_one_letter_code
_entity_poly.pdbx_strand_id
1 'polypeptide(L)'
;MQRAQTGYRQYTDFDLAWIQFLIRLRVTGMPMLKMKQFSDLRQKGESTITARKELLEEHYKDVLGKIEELELNAHKIEEKIAHYKKLETVENQQS
;
A
#
# COMPACT_ATOMS: atom_id res chain seq x y z
N MET A 1 -3.18 27.71 -39.61
CA MET A 1 -2.40 26.64 -38.97
C MET A 1 -2.86 26.52 -37.52
N GLN A 2 -3.50 25.41 -37.16
CA GLN A 2 -4.17 25.21 -35.88
C GLN A 2 -3.15 25.03 -34.75
N ARG A 3 -3.23 25.86 -33.70
CA ARG A 3 -2.64 25.57 -32.40
C ARG A 3 -3.67 24.77 -31.60
N ALA A 4 -3.48 23.46 -31.50
CA ALA A 4 -4.18 22.67 -30.50
C ALA A 4 -3.61 23.04 -29.13
N GLN A 5 -4.28 23.97 -28.44
CA GLN A 5 -4.18 24.13 -26.99
C GLN A 5 -4.88 22.93 -26.33
N THR A 6 -4.17 21.83 -26.21
CA THR A 6 -4.62 20.71 -25.38
C THR A 6 -3.42 20.19 -24.62
N GLY A 7 -3.18 20.79 -23.45
CA GLY A 7 -2.25 20.34 -22.41
C GLY A 7 -2.70 19.05 -21.73
N TYR A 8 -3.20 18.08 -22.52
CA TYR A 8 -3.45 16.74 -22.04
C TYR A 8 -2.15 15.98 -22.14
N ARG A 9 -1.49 15.86 -20.97
CA ARG A 9 -0.40 14.91 -20.68
C ARG A 9 -0.50 13.69 -21.60
N GLN A 10 0.44 13.56 -22.54
CA GLN A 10 0.76 12.25 -23.08
C GLN A 10 1.37 11.48 -21.91
N TYR A 11 0.52 10.78 -21.15
CA TYR A 11 0.98 9.80 -20.19
C TYR A 11 1.68 8.72 -21.02
N THR A 12 3.00 8.73 -20.98
CA THR A 12 3.78 7.62 -21.51
C THR A 12 3.51 6.38 -20.66
N ASP A 13 3.76 5.17 -21.17
CA ASP A 13 3.60 3.95 -20.37
C ASP A 13 4.38 4.02 -19.04
N PHE A 14 5.48 4.77 -19.04
CA PHE A 14 6.29 5.06 -17.87
C PHE A 14 5.56 5.92 -16.81
N ASP A 15 4.73 6.87 -17.24
CA ASP A 15 3.92 7.69 -16.34
C ASP A 15 2.78 6.86 -15.72
N LEU A 16 2.20 5.94 -16.49
CA LEU A 16 1.16 5.04 -15.98
C LEU A 16 1.74 4.08 -14.92
N ALA A 17 2.87 3.44 -15.21
CA ALA A 17 3.57 2.58 -14.25
C ALA A 17 3.94 3.34 -12.97
N TRP A 18 4.38 4.59 -13.11
CA TRP A 18 4.67 5.47 -11.99
C TRP A 18 3.44 5.79 -11.13
N ILE A 19 2.30 6.13 -11.75
CA ILE A 19 1.05 6.40 -11.03
C ILE A 19 0.58 5.16 -10.29
N GLN A 20 0.63 3.99 -10.93
CA GLN A 20 0.29 2.72 -10.28
C GLN A 20 1.20 2.46 -9.07
N PHE A 21 2.48 2.78 -9.18
CA PHE A 21 3.42 2.66 -8.06
C PHE A 21 3.05 3.59 -6.90
N LEU A 22 2.75 4.87 -7.17
CA LEU A 22 2.30 5.81 -6.14
C LEU A 22 1.00 5.37 -5.46
N ILE A 23 0.07 4.78 -6.20
CA ILE A 23 -1.16 4.21 -5.63
C ILE A 23 -0.83 3.10 -4.64
N ARG A 24 0.11 2.19 -4.98
CA ARG A 24 0.55 1.12 -4.06
C ARG A 24 1.16 1.67 -2.78
N LEU A 25 2.00 2.70 -2.86
CA LEU A 25 2.56 3.36 -1.67
C LEU A 25 1.45 3.95 -0.79
N ARG A 26 0.45 4.59 -1.41
CA ARG A 26 -0.68 5.16 -0.68
C ARG A 26 -1.52 4.10 0.02
N VAL A 27 -1.89 3.03 -0.68
CA VAL A 27 -2.75 1.96 -0.14
C VAL A 27 -2.05 1.19 0.98
N THR A 28 -0.73 1.06 0.92
CA THR A 28 0.08 0.48 2.01
C THR A 28 0.32 1.45 3.18
N GLY A 29 -0.30 2.63 3.13
CA GLY A 29 -0.34 3.60 4.23
C GLY A 29 0.89 4.49 4.32
N MET A 30 1.59 4.74 3.21
CA MET A 30 2.63 5.78 3.19
C MET A 30 2.01 7.15 3.45
N PRO A 31 2.52 7.94 4.41
CA PRO A 31 2.03 9.30 4.66
C PRO A 31 2.17 10.20 3.43
N MET A 32 1.22 11.12 3.24
CA MET A 32 1.25 12.08 2.11
C MET A 32 2.56 12.90 2.07
N LEU A 33 3.14 13.21 3.23
CA LEU A 33 4.43 13.90 3.34
C LEU A 33 5.57 13.08 2.72
N LYS A 34 5.68 11.78 3.03
CA LYS A 34 6.67 10.88 2.44
C LYS A 34 6.42 10.67 0.95
N MET A 35 5.16 10.59 0.51
CA MET A 35 4.81 10.52 -0.92
C MET A 35 5.27 11.78 -1.68
N LYS A 36 5.06 12.97 -1.10
CA LYS A 36 5.53 14.23 -1.67
C LYS A 36 7.06 14.26 -1.76
N GLN A 37 7.75 13.91 -0.68
CA GLN A 37 9.21 13.81 -0.65
C GLN A 37 9.73 12.87 -1.75
N PHE A 38 9.11 11.70 -1.92
CA PHE A 38 9.49 10.75 -2.96
C PHE A 38 9.28 11.31 -4.38
N SER A 39 8.17 12.04 -4.60
CA SER A 39 7.90 12.72 -5.86
C SER A 39 8.91 13.84 -6.16
N ASP A 40 9.27 14.63 -5.15
CA ASP A 40 10.25 15.72 -5.26
C ASP A 40 11.65 15.17 -5.55
N LEU A 41 12.04 14.06 -4.91
CA LEU A 41 13.29 13.37 -5.20
C LEU A 41 13.33 12.87 -6.64
N ARG A 42 12.25 12.26 -7.14
CA ARG A 42 12.20 11.77 -8.54
C ARG A 42 12.34 12.90 -9.55
N GLN A 43 11.75 14.06 -9.30
CA GLN A 43 11.88 15.23 -10.18
C GLN A 43 13.32 15.74 -10.31
N LYS A 44 14.16 15.52 -9.29
CA LYS A 44 15.60 15.87 -9.31
C LYS A 44 16.47 14.89 -10.11
N GLY A 45 15.89 13.82 -10.64
CA GLY A 45 16.58 12.87 -11.53
C GLY A 45 17.44 11.82 -10.80
N GLU A 46 18.47 11.33 -11.48
CA GLU A 46 19.24 10.16 -11.06
C GLU A 46 20.10 10.38 -9.80
N SER A 47 20.48 11.62 -9.51
CA SER A 47 21.26 11.98 -8.32
C SER A 47 20.57 11.63 -7.00
N THR A 48 19.27 11.37 -7.02
CA THR A 48 18.47 11.02 -5.83
C THR A 48 18.11 9.53 -5.73
N ILE A 49 18.65 8.66 -6.60
CA ILE A 49 18.30 7.23 -6.60
C ILE A 49 18.52 6.61 -5.21
N THR A 50 19.65 6.90 -4.55
CA THR A 50 19.95 6.38 -3.21
C THR A 50 18.90 6.81 -2.18
N ALA A 51 18.59 8.11 -2.12
CA ALA A 51 17.58 8.63 -1.19
C ALA A 51 16.17 8.08 -1.46
N ARG A 52 15.83 7.86 -2.74
CA ARG A 52 14.57 7.20 -3.13
C ARG A 52 14.54 5.74 -2.66
N LYS A 53 15.66 5.02 -2.80
CA LYS A 53 15.79 3.64 -2.35
C LYS A 53 15.62 3.53 -0.84
N GLU A 54 16.29 4.38 -0.07
CA GLU A 54 16.21 4.40 1.39
C GLU A 54 14.79 4.63 1.90
N LEU A 55 14.05 5.58 1.30
CA LEU A 55 12.64 5.83 1.63
C LEU A 55 11.77 4.59 1.38
N LEU A 56 12.02 3.87 0.28
CA LEU A 56 11.30 2.63 -0.04
C LEU A 56 11.68 1.48 0.89
N GLU A 57 12.95 1.35 1.26
CA GLU A 57 13.42 0.33 2.22
C GLU A 57 12.82 0.54 3.61
N GLU A 58 12.72 1.80 4.06
CA GLU A 58 12.04 2.16 5.30
C GLU A 58 10.56 1.78 5.23
N HIS A 59 9.85 2.23 4.19
CA HIS A 59 8.43 1.92 4.01
C HIS A 59 8.18 0.41 3.85
N TYR A 60 9.09 -0.32 3.23
CA TYR A 60 9.00 -1.77 3.10
C TYR A 60 9.01 -2.45 4.48
N LYS A 61 9.86 -2.01 5.41
CA LYS A 61 9.85 -2.50 6.80
C LYS A 61 8.53 -2.19 7.51
N ASP A 62 8.00 -0.97 7.32
CA ASP A 62 6.71 -0.58 7.89
C ASP A 62 5.56 -1.48 7.37
N VAL A 63 5.60 -1.84 6.08
CA VAL A 63 4.61 -2.74 5.47
C VAL A 63 4.72 -4.16 6.03
N LEU A 64 5.94 -4.68 6.19
CA LEU A 64 6.13 -6.00 6.79
C LEU A 64 5.59 -6.07 8.23
N GLY A 65 5.87 -5.05 9.05
CA GLY A 65 5.32 -4.98 10.40
C GLY A 65 3.79 -4.97 10.43
N LYS A 66 3.14 -4.26 9.50
CA LYS A 66 1.67 -4.29 9.36
C LYS A 66 1.14 -5.65 8.95
N ILE A 67 1.85 -6.38 8.08
CA ILE A 67 1.46 -7.74 7.68
C ILE A 67 1.48 -8.65 8.90
N GLU A 68 2.57 -8.66 9.66
CA GLU A 68 2.70 -9.46 10.88
C GLU A 68 1.59 -9.14 11.90
N GLU A 69 1.27 -7.86 12.10
CA GLU A 69 0.18 -7.42 12.98
C GLU A 69 -1.19 -7.92 12.49
N LEU A 70 -1.45 -7.81 11.18
CA LEU A 70 -2.71 -8.27 10.58
C LEU A 70 -2.86 -9.79 10.66
N GLU A 71 -1.78 -10.54 10.45
CA GLU A 71 -1.77 -12.00 10.59
C GLU A 71 -2.07 -12.42 12.04
N LEU A 72 -1.45 -11.77 13.01
CA LEU A 72 -1.72 -12.02 14.44
C LEU A 72 -3.19 -11.74 14.78
N ASN A 73 -3.71 -10.61 14.33
CA ASN A 73 -5.11 -10.23 14.54
C ASN A 73 -6.08 -11.22 13.87
N ALA A 74 -5.79 -11.63 12.63
CA ALA A 74 -6.59 -12.61 11.92
C ALA A 74 -6.65 -13.95 12.66
N HIS A 75 -5.52 -14.41 13.20
CA HIS A 75 -5.48 -15.63 14.01
C HIS A 75 -6.34 -15.52 15.26
N LYS A 76 -6.34 -14.38 15.95
CA LYS A 76 -7.22 -14.16 17.12
C LYS A 76 -8.69 -14.15 16.78
N ILE A 77 -9.05 -13.60 15.62
CA ILE A 77 -10.42 -13.68 15.10
C ILE A 77 -10.80 -15.13 14.80
N GLU A 78 -9.89 -15.91 14.19
CA GLU A 78 -10.10 -17.33 13.91
C GLU A 78 -10.33 -18.15 15.19
N GLU A 79 -9.53 -17.94 16.24
CA GLU A 79 -9.73 -18.56 17.56
C GLU A 79 -11.16 -18.30 18.10
N LYS A 80 -11.65 -17.06 17.97
CA LYS A 80 -13.00 -16.68 18.41
C LYS A 80 -14.10 -17.33 17.57
N ILE A 81 -13.92 -17.36 16.26
CA ILE A 81 -14.86 -18.06 15.35
C ILE A 81 -14.92 -19.54 15.72
N ALA A 82 -13.78 -20.19 15.95
CA ALA A 82 -13.71 -21.60 16.34
C ALA A 82 -14.38 -21.86 17.69
N HIS A 83 -14.24 -20.94 18.64
CA HIS A 83 -14.93 -21.01 19.92
C HIS A 83 -16.46 -20.95 19.75
N TYR A 84 -16.98 -20.00 18.96
CA TYR A 84 -18.42 -19.90 18.71
C TYR A 84 -18.99 -21.11 17.96
N LYS A 85 -18.28 -21.64 16.96
CA LYS A 85 -18.67 -22.88 16.29
C LYS A 85 -18.85 -24.05 17.26
N LYS A 86 -18.00 -24.15 18.28
CA LYS A 86 -18.12 -25.19 19.32
C LYS A 86 -19.38 -24.98 20.16
N LEU A 87 -19.67 -23.75 20.57
CA LEU A 87 -20.87 -23.44 21.36
C LEU A 87 -22.16 -23.74 20.58
N GLU A 88 -22.25 -23.33 19.32
CA GLU A 88 -23.40 -23.63 18.44
C GLU A 88 -23.64 -25.14 18.28
N THR A 89 -22.56 -25.92 18.23
CA THR A 89 -22.66 -27.38 18.10
C THR A 89 -23.17 -28.04 19.39
N VAL A 90 -22.86 -27.47 20.55
CA VAL A 90 -23.30 -28.00 21.86
C VAL A 90 -24.79 -27.71 22.10
N GLU A 91 -25.28 -26.52 21.71
CA GLU A 91 -26.72 -26.18 21.83
C GLU A 91 -27.61 -27.05 20.92
N ASN A 92 -27.14 -27.38 19.71
CA ASN A 92 -27.87 -28.23 18.76
C ASN A 92 -27.90 -29.72 19.13
N GLN A 93 -27.11 -30.17 20.10
CA GLN A 93 -27.14 -31.56 20.60
C GLN A 93 -27.97 -31.72 21.88
N GLN A 94 -28.47 -30.62 22.44
CA GLN A 94 -29.28 -30.59 23.66
C GLN A 94 -30.76 -30.22 23.41
N SER A 95 -31.15 -30.02 22.14
CA SER A 95 -32.55 -29.82 21.71
C SER A 95 -33.08 -31.03 20.94
#